data_AF-A0A2J4QR38-F1
#
_entry.id   AF-A0A2J4QR38-F1
#
_cell.length_a   1.000
_cell.length_b   1.000
_cell.length_c   1.000
_cell.angle_alpha   90.00
_cell.angle_beta   90.00
_cell.angle_gamma   90.00
#
_symmetry.space_group_name_H-M   'P 1'
#
loop_
_entity.id
_entity.type
_entity.pdbx_description
1 polymer ?
#
loop_
_entity_poly.entity_id
_entity_poly.type
_entity_poly.pdbx_seq_one_letter_code
_entity_poly.pdbx_strand_id
1 'polypeptide(L)' 'MNITTTQYRQGLKGCFISTERPQAGDSLTLVMPTCRGRRIIPVGEVQRVEAVGTSRCLVWVSKLAFVEGMNY' A
#
# COMPACT_ATOMS: atom_id res chain seq x y z
N MET A 1 -2.06 3.86 -6.74
CA MET A 1 -0.77 3.98 -6.03
C MET A 1 -0.05 2.65 -5.96
N ASN A 2 1.25 2.64 -6.26
CA ASN A 2 2.09 1.47 -6.07
C ASN A 2 2.63 1.44 -4.64
N ILE A 3 2.56 0.29 -3.99
CA ILE A 3 3.05 0.11 -2.63
C ILE A 3 4.09 -1.01 -2.57
N THR A 4 5.03 -0.85 -1.65
CA THR A 4 6.06 -1.84 -1.37
C THR A 4 5.55 -2.93 -0.43
N THR A 5 6.28 -4.04 -0.33
CA THR A 5 6.02 -5.11 0.66
C THR A 5 5.92 -4.57 2.08
N THR A 6 6.77 -3.58 2.45
CA THR A 6 6.76 -2.95 3.77
C THR A 6 5.47 -2.16 4.00
N GLN A 7 5.07 -1.33 3.04
CA GLN A 7 3.82 -0.56 3.13
C GLN A 7 2.59 -1.46 3.13
N TYR A 8 2.61 -2.56 2.36
CA TYR A 8 1.54 -3.56 2.41
C TYR A 8 1.42 -4.19 3.81
N ARG A 9 2.53 -4.64 4.42
CA ARG A 9 2.52 -5.19 5.78
C ARG A 9 2.03 -4.20 6.84
N GLN A 10 2.36 -2.92 6.69
CA GLN A 10 1.82 -1.85 7.53
C GLN A 10 0.32 -1.65 7.27
N GLY A 11 -0.09 -1.60 6.00
CA GLY A 11 -1.47 -1.46 5.58
C GLY A 11 -2.39 -2.58 6.05
N LEU A 12 -1.88 -3.81 6.24
CA LEU A 12 -2.63 -4.89 6.89
C LEU A 12 -3.06 -4.54 8.33
N LYS A 13 -2.34 -3.63 8.99
CA LYS A 13 -2.70 -3.09 10.32
C LYS A 13 -3.65 -1.89 10.24
N GLY A 14 -4.04 -1.48 9.03
CA GLY A 14 -5.03 -0.43 8.75
C GLY A 14 -4.48 0.84 8.12
N CYS A 15 -3.16 1.11 8.19
CA CYS A 15 -2.56 2.29 7.57
C CYS A 15 -1.06 2.15 7.33
N PHE A 16 -0.51 2.99 6.45
CA PHE A 16 0.93 3.11 6.22
C PHE A 16 1.34 4.55 5.88
N ILE A 17 2.62 4.87 6.04
CA ILE A 17 3.15 6.20 5.68
C ILE A 17 3.62 6.19 4.23
N SER A 18 3.30 7.26 3.51
CA SER A 18 3.75 7.52 2.15
C SER A 18 4.23 8.96 1.97
N THR A 19 5.17 9.16 1.07
CA THR A 19 5.57 10.47 0.53
C THR A 19 4.75 10.87 -0.70
N GLU A 20 4.22 9.88 -1.42
CA GLU A 20 3.22 10.10 -2.46
C GLU A 20 1.88 10.37 -1.79
N ARG A 21 1.14 11.38 -2.29
CA ARG A 21 -0.21 11.71 -1.84
C ARG A 21 -1.25 11.13 -2.80
N PRO A 22 -1.82 9.95 -2.52
CA PRO A 22 -2.91 9.40 -3.30
C PRO A 22 -4.22 10.12 -2.97
N GLN A 23 -5.28 9.79 -3.70
CA GLN A 23 -6.65 10.19 -3.40
C GLN A 23 -7.45 9.01 -2.83
N ALA A 24 -8.52 9.32 -2.09
CA ALA A 24 -9.48 8.30 -1.69
C ALA A 24 -10.12 7.66 -2.93
N GLY A 25 -10.21 6.33 -2.95
CA GLY A 25 -10.63 5.54 -4.10
C GLY A 25 -9.49 5.09 -5.02
N ASP A 26 -8.26 5.59 -4.83
CA ASP A 26 -7.13 5.15 -5.66
C ASP A 26 -6.83 3.67 -5.44
N SER A 27 -6.68 2.91 -6.52
CA SER A 27 -6.29 1.50 -6.45
C SER A 27 -4.87 1.34 -5.90
N LEU A 28 -4.72 0.46 -4.92
CA LEU A 28 -3.46 0.04 -4.33
C LEU A 28 -2.94 -1.20 -5.02
N THR A 29 -1.70 -1.10 -5.49
CA THR A 29 -1.03 -2.19 -6.19
C THR A 29 0.28 -2.52 -5.50
N LEU A 30 0.38 -3.72 -4.95
CA LEU A 30 1.61 -4.23 -4.37
C LEU A 30 2.59 -4.58 -5.49
N VAL A 31 3.77 -3.95 -5.47
CA VAL A 31 4.87 -4.25 -6.38
C VAL A 31 5.96 -4.99 -5.61
N MET A 32 6.13 -6.27 -5.92
CA MET A 32 7.12 -7.16 -5.29
C MET A 32 8.26 -7.46 -6.26
N PRO A 33 9.52 -7.15 -5.92
CA PRO A 33 10.67 -7.66 -6.65
C PRO A 33 10.73 -9.18 -6.60
N THR A 34 11.10 -9.82 -7.69
CA THR A 34 11.35 -11.26 -7.79
C THR A 34 12.69 -11.49 -8.49
N CYS A 35 13.24 -12.70 -8.40
CA CYS A 35 14.51 -13.03 -9.07
C CYS A 35 14.46 -12.86 -10.61
N ARG A 36 13.27 -12.78 -11.20
CA ARG A 36 13.05 -12.61 -12.64
C ARG A 36 12.41 -11.26 -13.01
N GLY A 37 12.33 -10.31 -12.07
CA GLY A 37 11.75 -8.98 -12.33
C GLY A 37 10.85 -8.51 -11.19
N ARG A 38 9.57 -8.29 -11.48
CA ARG A 38 8.58 -7.81 -10.49
C ARG A 38 7.23 -8.45 -10.71
N ARG A 39 6.53 -8.74 -9.60
CA ARG A 39 5.12 -9.13 -9.57
C ARG A 39 4.30 -7.91 -9.16
N ILE A 40 3.20 -7.67 -9.89
CA ILE A 40 2.31 -6.52 -9.69
C ILE A 40 0.94 -7.10 -9.31
N ILE A 41 0.46 -6.77 -8.11
CA ILE A 41 -0.73 -7.41 -7.53
C ILE A 41 -1.68 -6.33 -7.02
N PRO A 42 -2.90 -6.21 -7.56
CA PRO A 42 -3.90 -5.32 -6.98
C PRO A 42 -4.30 -5.85 -5.60
N VAL A 43 -4.22 -4.99 -4.58
CA VAL A 43 -4.45 -5.39 -3.18
C VAL A 43 -5.58 -4.63 -2.51
N GLY A 44 -6.12 -3.59 -3.13
CA GLY A 44 -7.27 -2.87 -2.57
C GLY A 44 -7.30 -1.43 -3.02
N GLU A 45 -7.86 -0.56 -2.20
CA GLU A 45 -8.04 0.86 -2.49
C GLU A 45 -7.73 1.71 -1.27
N VAL A 46 -7.37 2.96 -1.52
CA VAL A 46 -7.17 3.98 -0.48
C VAL A 46 -8.53 4.40 0.06
N GLN A 47 -8.74 4.29 1.38
CA GLN A 47 -9.96 4.80 2.00
C GLN A 47 -9.86 6.28 2.34
N ARG A 48 -8.77 6.68 2.97
CA ARG A 48 -8.58 8.02 3.49
C ARG A 48 -7.11 8.37 3.51
N VAL A 49 -6.81 9.64 3.31
CA VAL A 49 -5.45 10.18 3.41
C VAL A 49 -5.44 11.29 4.45
N GLU A 50 -4.46 11.26 5.33
CA GLU A 50 -4.26 12.25 6.37
C GLU A 50 -2.86 12.84 6.24
N ALA A 51 -2.75 14.18 6.25
CA ALA A 51 -1.46 14.84 6.15
C ALA A 51 -0.66 14.65 7.44
N VAL A 52 0.59 14.20 7.32
CA VAL A 52 1.53 14.08 8.45
C VAL A 52 2.72 14.98 8.17
N GLY A 53 2.65 16.20 8.70
CA GLY A 53 3.61 17.25 8.37
C GLY A 53 3.47 17.74 6.92
N THR A 54 4.56 18.27 6.36
CA THR A 54 4.55 18.92 5.05
C THR A 54 4.79 17.99 3.87
N SER A 55 5.51 16.88 4.06
CA SER A 55 5.98 16.01 2.95
C SER A 55 5.43 14.58 2.98
N ARG A 56 4.80 14.16 4.07
CA ARG A 56 4.28 12.79 4.23
C ARG A 56 2.78 12.80 4.45
N CYS A 57 2.16 11.67 4.19
CA CYS A 57 0.79 11.39 4.55
C CYS A 57 0.64 9.98 5.11
N LEU A 58 -0.31 9.84 6.01
CA LEU A 58 -0.81 8.56 6.49
C LEU A 58 -1.94 8.13 5.56
N VAL A 59 -1.76 6.96 4.93
CA VAL A 59 -2.72 6.37 4.01
C VAL A 59 -3.47 5.28 4.75
N TRP A 60 -4.76 5.49 4.96
CA TRP A 60 -5.68 4.53 5.57
C TRP A 60 -6.26 3.60 4.51
N VAL A 61 -6.31 2.31 4.85
CA VAL A 61 -6.77 1.26 3.96
C VAL A 61 -7.69 0.31 4.72
N SER A 62 -8.67 -0.26 4.02
CA SER A 62 -9.54 -1.29 4.59
C SER A 62 -9.44 -2.57 3.78
N LYS A 63 -9.26 -3.70 4.48
CA LYS A 63 -9.40 -5.05 3.89
C LYS A 63 -8.53 -5.26 2.64
N LEU A 64 -7.21 -5.12 2.79
CA LEU A 64 -6.29 -5.48 1.71
C LEU A 64 -6.45 -6.97 1.37
N ALA A 65 -6.47 -7.29 0.08
CA ALA A 65 -6.53 -8.65 -0.42
C ALA A 65 -5.28 -9.42 0.01
N PHE A 66 -5.49 -10.64 0.50
CA PHE A 66 -4.40 -11.51 0.90
C PHE A 66 -3.57 -11.93 -0.32
N VAL A 67 -2.25 -11.85 -0.18
CA VAL A 67 -1.32 -12.19 -1.25
C VAL A 67 -0.66 -13.53 -0.92
N GLU A 68 -0.88 -14.51 -1.77
CA GLU A 68 -0.27 -15.84 -1.64
C GLU A 68 1.26 -15.78 -1.78
N GLY A 69 1.96 -16.49 -0.88
CA GLY A 69 3.43 -16.57 -0.85
C GLY A 69 4.13 -15.45 -0.07
N MET A 70 3.38 -14.64 0.68
CA MET A 70 3.94 -13.64 1.61
C MET A 70 4.08 -14.23 3.02
N ASN A 71 5.23 -14.01 3.66
CA ASN A 71 5.36 -14.20 5.11
C ASN A 71 4.90 -12.92 5.80
N TYR A 72 3.94 -13.06 6.72
CA TYR A 72 3.24 -11.98 7.40
C TYR A 72 3.89 -11.67 8.75
#